data_AF-A0A3S4P6L7-F1
#
_entry.id   AF-A0A3S4P6L7-F1
#
_cell.length_a   1.000
_cell.length_b   1.000
_cell.length_c   1.000
_cell.angle_alpha   90.00
_cell.angle_beta   90.00
_cell.angle_gamma   90.00
#
_symmetry.space_group_name_H-M   'P 1'
#
loop_
_entity.id
_entity.type
_entity.pdbx_description
1 polymer ?
#
loop_
_entity_poly.entity_id
_entity_poly.type
_entity_poly.pdbx_seq_one_letter_code
_entity_poly.pdbx_strand_id
1 'polypeptide(L)'
;MPCAINIDESGAVGAVNMERLNLVQSIITRTADFINNVMIPDALAIGQFNKPWSEIGTGLSDKCVLSYGAFPDIANDFGEKSLLMPGGAVINGDFNNVLPVDLVDPQQVQEFVDHAWYRYPNDQVGRHPFDGITDPWYNPGDVKGSDTNIQQLNEQERYSWIKAPRWRGNAMEVGPLARTLIAYHKGDAATVESVDRMNVSVEPAAFRHPVNVGPHFVSRARSAVGRR
;
A
#
# COMPACT_ATOMS: atom_id res chain seq x y z
N MET A 1 4.87 14.82 -15.37
CA MET A 1 5.20 14.19 -16.67
C MET A 1 4.62 12.78 -16.69
N PRO A 2 3.49 12.51 -17.38
CA PRO A 2 3.11 11.14 -17.69
C PRO A 2 4.11 10.59 -18.74
N CYS A 3 4.73 9.43 -18.47
CA CYS A 3 5.80 8.79 -19.25
C CYS A 3 7.10 9.61 -19.36
N ALA A 4 7.82 9.79 -18.24
CA ALA A 4 9.02 10.64 -18.18
C ALA A 4 10.35 9.93 -18.47
N ILE A 5 10.37 8.60 -18.60
CA ILE A 5 11.61 7.82 -18.52
C ILE A 5 11.87 7.06 -19.82
N ASN A 6 12.98 7.44 -20.46
CA ASN A 6 13.71 6.63 -21.40
C ASN A 6 15.01 6.23 -20.68
N ILE A 7 15.08 4.98 -20.19
CA ILE A 7 16.24 4.44 -19.46
C ILE A 7 17.24 3.73 -20.38
N ASP A 8 16.83 3.39 -21.60
CA ASP A 8 17.54 2.42 -22.43
C ASP A 8 18.09 3.02 -23.74
N GLU A 9 17.60 4.16 -24.22
CA GLU A 9 18.08 4.75 -25.48
C GLU A 9 19.20 5.79 -25.30
N SER A 10 20.00 5.91 -26.36
CA SER A 10 21.09 6.89 -26.48
C SER A 10 20.54 8.33 -26.38
N GLY A 11 20.73 8.96 -25.22
CA GLY A 11 20.12 10.25 -24.85
C GLY A 11 19.54 10.28 -23.43
N ALA A 12 19.37 9.12 -22.80
CA ALA A 12 19.04 8.96 -21.38
C ALA A 12 20.09 9.57 -20.43
N VAL A 13 21.32 9.76 -20.93
CA VAL A 13 22.39 10.48 -20.24
C VAL A 13 22.19 11.99 -20.48
N GLY A 14 21.26 12.59 -19.75
CA GLY A 14 21.22 14.04 -19.65
C GLY A 14 22.57 14.51 -19.12
N ALA A 15 23.34 15.24 -19.94
CA ALA A 15 24.62 15.79 -19.50
C ALA A 15 24.40 16.59 -18.20
N VAL A 16 24.91 16.05 -17.09
CA VAL A 16 24.75 16.66 -15.76
C VAL A 16 25.50 17.98 -15.78
N ASN A 17 24.76 19.08 -15.67
CA ASN A 17 25.34 20.40 -15.60
C ASN A 17 24.70 21.21 -14.46
N MET A 18 25.41 22.25 -14.01
CA MET A 18 24.99 23.02 -12.83
C MET A 18 23.63 23.71 -13.02
N GLU A 19 23.28 24.14 -14.23
CA GLU A 19 21.98 24.77 -14.49
C GLU A 19 20.82 23.79 -14.30
N ARG A 20 20.96 22.55 -14.79
CA ARG A 20 19.97 21.49 -14.61
C ARG A 20 19.84 21.09 -13.13
N LEU A 21 20.95 20.99 -12.41
CA LEU A 21 20.93 20.72 -10.96
C LEU A 21 20.26 21.85 -10.17
N ASN A 22 20.51 23.11 -10.52
CA ASN A 22 19.83 24.27 -9.91
C ASN A 22 18.32 24.24 -10.19
N LEU A 23 17.91 23.88 -11.41
CA LEU A 23 16.49 23.70 -11.74
C LEU A 23 15.88 22.59 -10.87
N VAL A 24 16.51 21.41 -10.80
CA VAL A 24 16.04 20.29 -9.96
C VAL A 24 15.88 20.74 -8.51
N GLN A 25 16.89 21.39 -7.93
CA GLN A 25 16.83 21.90 -6.57
C GLN A 25 15.67 22.88 -6.36
N SER A 26 15.45 23.81 -7.30
CA SER A 26 14.35 24.78 -7.21
C SER A 26 12.98 24.10 -7.18
N ILE A 27 12.82 23.01 -7.92
CA ILE A 27 11.57 22.24 -7.95
C ILE A 27 11.41 21.45 -6.65
N ILE A 28 12.47 20.81 -6.15
CA ILE A 28 12.45 20.10 -4.85
C ILE A 28 12.00 21.04 -3.73
N THR A 29 12.60 22.22 -3.63
CA THR A 29 12.26 23.21 -2.59
C THR A 29 10.79 23.63 -2.69
N ARG A 30 10.32 24.02 -3.89
CA ARG A 30 8.94 24.43 -4.10
C ARG A 30 7.93 23.31 -3.83
N THR A 31 8.28 22.07 -4.16
CA THR A 31 7.45 20.89 -3.87
C THR A 31 7.35 20.66 -2.36
N ALA A 32 8.46 20.72 -1.63
CA ALA A 32 8.46 20.57 -0.17
C ALA A 32 7.65 21.68 0.51
N ASP A 33 7.85 22.94 0.10
CA ASP A 33 7.12 24.09 0.65
C ASP A 33 5.60 23.95 0.44
N PHE A 34 5.18 23.51 -0.75
CA PHE A 34 3.77 23.31 -1.05
C PHE A 34 3.17 22.15 -0.23
N ILE A 35 3.86 21.00 -0.15
CA ILE A 35 3.37 19.85 0.60
C ILE A 35 3.22 20.21 2.09
N ASN A 36 4.24 20.82 2.68
CA ASN A 36 4.27 21.11 4.12
C ASN A 36 3.32 22.23 4.54
N ASN A 37 3.11 23.24 3.70
CA ASN A 37 2.33 24.44 4.07
C ASN A 37 0.92 24.49 3.46
N VAL A 38 0.58 23.59 2.53
CA VAL A 38 -0.75 23.52 1.91
C VAL A 38 -1.35 22.12 2.08
N MET A 39 -0.72 21.10 1.50
CA MET A 39 -1.29 19.75 1.48
C MET A 39 -1.47 19.14 2.89
N ILE A 40 -0.45 19.22 3.74
CA ILE A 40 -0.51 18.65 5.10
C ILE A 40 -1.54 19.38 5.99
N PRO A 41 -1.55 20.73 6.09
CA PRO A 41 -2.58 21.43 6.84
C PRO A 41 -4.00 21.13 6.37
N ASP A 42 -4.23 21.08 5.06
CA ASP A 42 -5.55 20.80 4.49
C ASP A 42 -6.00 19.36 4.79
N ALA A 43 -5.10 18.38 4.65
CA ALA A 43 -5.40 16.98 5.00
C ALA A 43 -5.74 16.82 6.49
N LEU A 44 -4.99 17.50 7.37
CA LEU A 44 -5.29 17.53 8.80
C LEU A 44 -6.65 18.19 9.08
N ALA A 45 -6.96 19.30 8.43
CA ALA A 45 -8.24 19.97 8.56
C ALA A 45 -9.41 19.05 8.13
N ILE A 46 -9.28 18.35 7.00
CA ILE A 46 -10.26 17.34 6.57
C ILE A 46 -10.45 16.29 7.67
N GLY A 47 -9.36 15.78 8.25
CA GLY A 47 -9.40 14.82 9.37
C GLY A 47 -10.14 15.35 10.60
N GLN A 48 -9.95 16.63 10.97
CA GLN A 48 -10.64 17.26 12.10
C GLN A 48 -12.15 17.32 11.91
N PHE A 49 -12.61 17.64 10.70
CA PHE A 49 -14.04 17.80 10.40
C PHE A 49 -14.74 16.48 10.06
N ASN A 50 -13.99 15.43 9.74
CA ASN A 50 -14.52 14.14 9.30
C ASN A 50 -14.10 12.97 10.20
N LYS A 51 -13.90 13.19 11.50
CA LYS A 51 -13.46 12.15 12.46
C LYS A 51 -14.23 10.82 12.37
N PRO A 52 -15.56 10.79 12.15
CA PRO A 52 -16.28 9.51 12.01
C PRO A 52 -15.77 8.63 10.86
N TRP A 53 -15.16 9.21 9.83
CA TRP A 53 -14.56 8.44 8.73
C TRP A 53 -13.35 7.62 9.17
N SER A 54 -12.75 7.89 10.34
CA SER A 54 -11.67 7.05 10.89
C SER A 54 -12.14 5.64 11.28
N GLU A 55 -13.44 5.43 11.43
CA GLU A 55 -14.06 4.14 11.76
C GLU A 55 -14.73 3.48 10.54
N ILE A 56 -14.71 4.14 9.38
CA ILE A 56 -15.37 3.70 8.15
C ILE A 56 -14.31 3.28 7.14
N GLY A 57 -14.52 2.15 6.47
CA GLY A 57 -13.64 1.71 5.37
C GLY A 57 -12.35 1.02 5.83
N THR A 58 -12.28 0.53 7.08
CA THR A 58 -11.11 -0.20 7.60
C THR A 58 -10.71 -1.38 6.72
N GLY A 59 -11.68 -2.13 6.18
CA GLY A 59 -11.42 -3.18 5.20
C GLY A 59 -10.44 -4.24 5.70
N LEU A 60 -9.30 -4.37 5.01
CA LEU A 60 -8.21 -5.28 5.34
C LEU A 60 -7.06 -4.59 6.10
N SER A 61 -7.08 -3.27 6.25
CA SER A 61 -5.99 -2.51 6.87
C SER A 61 -5.70 -2.88 8.32
N ASP A 62 -6.67 -3.44 9.05
CA ASP A 62 -6.52 -3.97 10.42
C ASP A 62 -6.23 -5.50 10.47
N LYS A 63 -6.13 -6.16 9.31
CA LYS A 63 -5.96 -7.61 9.17
C LYS A 63 -4.71 -7.98 8.39
N CYS A 64 -4.61 -7.54 7.14
CA CYS A 64 -3.60 -8.00 6.19
C CYS A 64 -3.08 -6.84 5.34
N VAL A 65 -1.81 -6.48 5.52
CA VAL A 65 -1.14 -5.39 4.78
C VAL A 65 0.21 -5.84 4.21
N LEU A 66 0.60 -5.29 3.07
CA LEU A 66 1.82 -5.70 2.35
C LEU A 66 2.59 -4.49 1.78
N SER A 67 3.91 -4.51 1.96
CA SER A 67 4.88 -3.61 1.35
C SER A 67 6.09 -4.42 0.89
N TYR A 68 6.58 -4.19 -0.34
CA TYR A 68 7.85 -4.79 -0.78
C TYR A 68 9.07 -4.00 -0.29
N GLY A 69 8.87 -2.75 0.10
CA GLY A 69 9.93 -1.78 0.33
C GLY A 69 10.41 -1.12 -0.96
N ALA A 70 11.09 0.01 -0.81
CA ALA A 70 11.52 0.85 -1.93
C ALA A 70 12.69 1.77 -1.52
N PHE A 71 13.22 2.51 -2.51
CA PHE A 71 14.27 3.51 -2.37
C PHE A 71 15.56 2.94 -1.73
N PRO A 72 16.29 2.08 -2.46
CA PRO A 72 17.59 1.58 -2.00
C PRO A 72 18.61 2.73 -1.92
N ASP A 73 19.19 2.92 -0.75
CA ASP A 73 20.26 3.90 -0.50
C ASP A 73 21.64 3.34 -0.88
N ILE A 74 21.80 2.03 -0.78
CA ILE A 74 22.99 1.32 -1.26
C ILE A 74 22.71 0.82 -2.68
N ALA A 75 23.45 1.34 -3.65
CA ALA A 75 23.25 1.03 -5.06
C ALA A 75 23.31 -0.49 -5.35
N ASN A 76 22.28 -1.01 -6.01
CA ASN A 76 22.09 -2.43 -6.37
C ASN A 76 21.86 -3.39 -5.18
N ASP A 77 21.72 -2.87 -3.96
CA ASP A 77 21.31 -3.66 -2.80
C ASP A 77 19.83 -3.40 -2.50
N PHE A 78 19.01 -4.44 -2.63
CA PHE A 78 17.56 -4.41 -2.35
C PHE A 78 17.22 -5.07 -1.02
N GLY A 79 18.21 -5.30 -0.16
CA GLY A 79 18.03 -5.83 1.18
C GLY A 79 17.47 -4.79 2.16
N GLU A 80 17.01 -5.29 3.31
CA GLU A 80 16.36 -4.48 4.36
C GLU A 80 17.20 -3.29 4.85
N LYS A 81 18.53 -3.41 4.85
CA LYS A 81 19.43 -2.33 5.30
C LYS A 81 19.56 -1.18 4.31
N SER A 82 19.23 -1.42 3.04
CA SER A 82 19.36 -0.45 1.96
C SER A 82 18.05 0.30 1.72
N LEU A 83 16.91 -0.38 1.85
CA LEU A 83 15.60 0.19 1.53
C LEU A 83 15.17 1.24 2.56
N LEU A 84 15.14 2.52 2.16
CA LEU A 84 14.67 3.63 3.00
C LEU A 84 13.16 3.54 3.28
N MET A 85 12.39 2.88 2.42
CA MET A 85 11.01 2.53 2.69
C MET A 85 10.94 1.05 3.10
N PRO A 86 10.53 0.71 4.34
CA PRO A 86 10.52 -0.66 4.80
C PRO A 86 9.57 -1.59 4.03
N GLY A 87 10.05 -2.80 3.77
CA GLY A 87 9.25 -3.93 3.29
C GLY A 87 8.79 -4.85 4.44
N GLY A 88 7.72 -5.59 4.18
CA GLY A 88 7.14 -6.58 5.09
C GLY A 88 5.67 -6.88 4.78
N ALA A 89 5.16 -7.96 5.37
CA ALA A 89 3.75 -8.34 5.35
C ALA A 89 3.24 -8.55 6.77
N VAL A 90 2.00 -8.16 7.03
CA VAL A 90 1.25 -8.51 8.24
C VAL A 90 0.03 -9.29 7.80
N ILE A 91 -0.30 -10.36 8.52
CA ILE A 91 -1.50 -11.18 8.29
C ILE A 91 -2.21 -11.42 9.64
N ASN A 92 -3.49 -11.79 9.58
CA ASN A 92 -4.31 -12.12 10.77
C ASN A 92 -4.39 -11.01 11.84
N GLY A 93 -4.09 -9.76 11.47
CA GLY A 93 -4.06 -8.61 12.37
C GLY A 93 -2.95 -8.66 13.42
N ASP A 94 -1.91 -9.48 13.21
CA ASP A 94 -0.78 -9.60 14.11
C ASP A 94 0.36 -8.64 13.70
N PHE A 95 0.18 -7.37 14.04
CA PHE A 95 1.17 -6.33 13.74
C PHE A 95 2.46 -6.43 14.57
N ASN A 96 2.52 -7.31 15.56
CA ASN A 96 3.75 -7.56 16.30
C ASN A 96 4.72 -8.46 15.52
N ASN A 97 4.24 -9.09 14.46
CA ASN A 97 5.00 -10.02 13.65
C ASN A 97 4.99 -9.58 12.18
N VAL A 98 5.89 -8.67 11.83
CA VAL A 98 6.08 -8.27 10.44
C VAL A 98 6.92 -9.32 9.72
N LEU A 99 6.29 -10.03 8.78
CA LEU A 99 6.89 -11.13 8.03
C LEU A 99 7.74 -10.62 6.86
N PRO A 100 8.89 -11.25 6.56
CA PRO A 100 9.66 -10.93 5.37
C PRO A 100 8.93 -11.38 4.10
N VAL A 101 9.18 -10.65 3.00
CA VAL A 101 8.62 -10.94 1.69
C VAL A 101 9.73 -11.35 0.74
N ASP A 102 9.54 -12.45 0.04
CA ASP A 102 10.40 -12.94 -1.03
C ASP A 102 9.56 -13.06 -2.30
N LEU A 103 9.96 -12.30 -3.34
CA LEU A 103 9.27 -12.22 -4.62
C LEU A 103 9.63 -13.37 -5.58
N VAL A 104 10.55 -14.26 -5.16
CA VAL A 104 10.95 -15.45 -5.93
C VAL A 104 10.29 -16.71 -5.37
N ASP A 105 9.91 -16.72 -4.09
CA ASP A 105 9.22 -17.83 -3.45
C ASP A 105 7.83 -18.06 -4.09
N PRO A 106 7.62 -19.19 -4.80
CA PRO A 106 6.37 -19.45 -5.52
C PRO A 106 5.15 -19.66 -4.60
N GLN A 107 5.38 -19.83 -3.29
CA GLN A 107 4.32 -19.95 -2.28
C GLN A 107 3.87 -18.59 -1.72
N GLN A 108 4.54 -17.49 -2.09
CA GLN A 108 4.18 -16.16 -1.63
C GLN A 108 3.19 -15.48 -2.57
N VAL A 109 3.69 -14.74 -3.57
CA VAL A 109 2.83 -13.96 -4.46
C VAL A 109 2.22 -14.87 -5.50
N GLN A 110 0.90 -14.98 -5.51
CA GLN A 110 0.16 -15.80 -6.47
C GLN A 110 -1.04 -15.03 -7.02
N GLU A 111 -1.31 -15.15 -8.31
CA GLU A 111 -2.50 -14.60 -8.96
C GLU A 111 -3.53 -15.69 -9.26
N PHE A 112 -4.78 -15.44 -8.86
CA PHE A 112 -5.94 -16.29 -9.14
C PHE A 112 -6.84 -15.65 -10.22
N VAL A 113 -7.59 -16.49 -10.95
CA VAL A 113 -8.43 -16.08 -12.09
C VAL A 113 -9.82 -16.71 -12.13
N ASP A 114 -10.20 -17.49 -11.10
CA ASP A 114 -11.54 -18.08 -10.92
C ASP A 114 -12.66 -17.04 -11.03
N HIS A 115 -12.44 -15.83 -10.52
CA HIS A 115 -13.37 -14.69 -10.61
C HIS A 115 -12.96 -13.60 -11.61
N ALA A 116 -12.00 -13.88 -12.50
CA ALA A 116 -11.52 -12.93 -13.50
C ALA A 116 -11.69 -13.46 -14.93
N TRP A 117 -11.72 -12.55 -15.90
CA TRP A 117 -11.87 -12.86 -17.33
C TRP A 117 -10.57 -13.35 -17.96
N TYR A 118 -10.02 -14.45 -17.45
CA TYR A 118 -8.80 -15.09 -17.96
C TYR A 118 -8.93 -16.61 -17.94
N ARG A 119 -8.09 -17.28 -18.75
CA ARG A 119 -7.99 -18.74 -18.81
C ARG A 119 -6.71 -19.23 -18.16
N TYR A 120 -6.86 -20.05 -17.13
CA TYR A 120 -5.80 -20.94 -16.61
C TYR A 120 -6.15 -22.40 -16.92
N PRO A 121 -5.15 -23.29 -17.04
CA PRO A 121 -5.40 -24.73 -17.15
C PRO A 121 -6.19 -25.31 -15.96
N ASN A 122 -5.98 -24.76 -14.76
CA ASN A 122 -6.76 -25.00 -13.56
C ASN A 122 -6.96 -23.64 -12.88
N ASP A 123 -8.20 -23.17 -12.79
CA ASP A 123 -8.55 -21.86 -12.23
C ASP A 123 -8.69 -21.87 -10.69
N GLN A 124 -8.69 -23.06 -10.07
CA GLN A 124 -8.77 -23.23 -8.61
C GLN A 124 -7.44 -23.02 -7.89
N VAL A 125 -6.35 -22.79 -8.63
CA VAL A 125 -5.00 -22.62 -8.08
C VAL A 125 -4.38 -21.30 -8.54
N GLY A 126 -3.67 -20.65 -7.62
CA GLY A 126 -2.92 -19.44 -7.90
C GLY A 126 -1.61 -19.76 -8.63
N ARG A 127 -1.15 -18.82 -9.45
CA ARG A 127 0.15 -18.92 -10.14
C ARG A 127 1.09 -17.81 -9.70
N HIS A 128 2.32 -18.17 -9.40
CA HIS A 128 3.39 -17.18 -9.21
C HIS A 128 3.64 -16.43 -10.53
N PRO A 129 3.98 -15.13 -10.53
CA PRO A 129 4.18 -14.35 -11.75
C PRO A 129 5.18 -14.93 -12.76
N PHE A 130 6.23 -15.62 -12.31
CA PHE A 130 7.16 -16.32 -13.22
C PHE A 130 6.48 -17.44 -14.04
N ASP A 131 5.41 -18.03 -13.52
CA ASP A 131 4.56 -19.01 -14.20
C ASP A 131 3.24 -18.37 -14.67
N GLY A 132 3.15 -17.04 -14.71
CA GLY A 132 1.93 -16.30 -15.01
C GLY A 132 1.42 -16.55 -16.42
N ILE A 133 0.10 -16.62 -16.58
CA ILE A 133 -0.56 -16.68 -17.89
C ILE A 133 -1.45 -15.45 -18.05
N THR A 134 -1.46 -14.85 -19.24
CA THR A 134 -2.39 -13.78 -19.59
C THR A 134 -3.09 -14.14 -20.89
N ASP A 135 -4.10 -15.00 -20.78
CA ASP A 135 -5.00 -15.40 -21.88
C ASP A 135 -6.40 -14.80 -21.61
N PRO A 136 -6.74 -13.65 -22.21
CA PRO A 136 -7.97 -12.94 -21.91
C PRO A 136 -9.20 -13.72 -22.40
N TRP A 137 -10.20 -13.85 -21.53
CA TRP A 137 -11.44 -14.54 -21.84
C TRP A 137 -12.61 -13.81 -21.22
N TYR A 138 -13.18 -12.91 -22.01
CA TYR A 138 -14.41 -12.23 -21.63
C TYR A 138 -15.56 -13.23 -21.56
N ASN A 139 -15.93 -13.57 -20.34
CA ASN A 139 -17.02 -14.49 -20.05
C ASN A 139 -17.71 -14.01 -18.77
N PRO A 140 -18.66 -13.06 -18.88
CA PRO A 140 -19.37 -12.52 -17.72
C PRO A 140 -20.39 -13.51 -17.14
N GLY A 141 -20.64 -14.63 -17.81
CA GLY A 141 -21.53 -15.68 -17.33
C GLY A 141 -23.01 -15.27 -17.32
N ASP A 142 -23.77 -15.74 -16.33
CA ASP A 142 -25.21 -15.45 -16.19
C ASP A 142 -25.45 -14.07 -15.53
N VAL A 143 -25.15 -13.02 -16.28
CA VAL A 143 -25.43 -11.63 -15.85
C VAL A 143 -26.89 -11.25 -16.05
N LYS A 144 -27.36 -10.33 -15.22
CA LYS A 144 -28.61 -9.64 -15.53
C LYS A 144 -28.38 -8.72 -16.73
N GLY A 145 -29.07 -8.97 -17.84
CA GLY A 145 -28.92 -8.22 -19.10
C GLY A 145 -28.32 -9.08 -20.21
N SER A 146 -27.23 -8.63 -20.82
CA SER A 146 -26.43 -9.41 -21.77
C SER A 146 -24.93 -9.15 -21.58
N ASP A 147 -24.10 -9.96 -22.24
CA ASP A 147 -22.64 -9.80 -22.27
C ASP A 147 -22.18 -8.40 -22.69
N THR A 148 -22.90 -7.72 -23.59
CA THR A 148 -22.61 -6.34 -24.01
C THR A 148 -23.49 -5.28 -23.35
N ASN A 149 -24.37 -5.67 -22.43
CA ASN A 149 -25.29 -4.77 -21.73
C ASN A 149 -25.54 -5.29 -20.30
N ILE A 150 -24.48 -5.29 -19.50
CA ILE A 150 -24.50 -5.79 -18.12
C ILE A 150 -25.26 -4.79 -17.24
N GLN A 151 -26.37 -5.22 -16.65
CA GLN A 151 -27.09 -4.46 -15.63
C GLN A 151 -26.58 -4.79 -14.23
N GLN A 152 -26.25 -6.06 -13.99
CA GLN A 152 -25.64 -6.56 -12.75
C GLN A 152 -24.65 -7.67 -13.09
N LEU A 153 -23.42 -7.55 -12.59
CA LEU A 153 -22.43 -8.63 -12.66
C LEU A 153 -22.89 -9.81 -11.80
N ASN A 154 -22.45 -11.02 -12.16
CA ASN A 154 -22.61 -12.20 -11.33
C ASN A 154 -21.28 -12.45 -10.58
N GLU A 155 -21.21 -12.04 -9.32
CA GLU A 155 -19.99 -12.17 -8.50
C GLU A 155 -19.70 -13.60 -8.05
N GLN A 156 -20.67 -14.52 -8.18
CA GLN A 156 -20.42 -15.96 -7.98
C GLN A 156 -19.61 -16.57 -9.13
N GLU A 157 -19.48 -15.86 -10.26
CA GLU A 157 -18.72 -16.26 -11.44
C GLU A 157 -17.60 -15.25 -11.75
N ARG A 158 -17.20 -15.11 -13.02
CA ARG A 158 -16.13 -14.20 -13.46
C ARG A 158 -16.69 -12.81 -13.72
N TYR A 159 -16.13 -11.80 -13.05
CA TYR A 159 -16.73 -10.46 -13.07
C TYR A 159 -15.73 -9.31 -13.32
N SER A 160 -14.45 -9.59 -13.59
CA SER A 160 -13.42 -8.54 -13.68
C SER A 160 -12.26 -8.84 -14.62
N TRP A 161 -11.67 -7.80 -15.21
CA TRP A 161 -10.36 -7.85 -15.86
C TRP A 161 -9.19 -7.79 -14.87
N ILE A 162 -9.47 -7.60 -13.59
CA ILE A 162 -8.43 -7.56 -12.55
C ILE A 162 -8.25 -8.97 -12.01
N LYS A 163 -7.05 -9.53 -12.13
CA LYS A 163 -6.68 -10.79 -11.47
C LYS A 163 -6.72 -10.64 -9.95
N ALA A 164 -6.76 -11.75 -9.23
CA ALA A 164 -6.83 -11.75 -7.77
C ALA A 164 -5.49 -12.15 -7.14
N PRO A 165 -4.54 -11.21 -6.90
CA PRO A 165 -3.30 -11.52 -6.22
C PRO A 165 -3.54 -11.85 -4.74
N ARG A 166 -2.77 -12.79 -4.21
CA ARG A 166 -2.72 -13.20 -2.80
C ARG A 166 -1.27 -13.38 -2.37
N TRP A 167 -0.99 -13.15 -1.08
CA TRP A 167 0.30 -13.44 -0.47
C TRP A 167 0.15 -14.59 0.53
N ARG A 168 0.76 -15.74 0.24
CA ARG A 168 0.58 -17.00 1.01
C ARG A 168 -0.90 -17.35 1.19
N GLY A 169 -1.71 -17.14 0.15
CA GLY A 169 -3.16 -17.34 0.16
C GLY A 169 -3.99 -16.21 0.81
N ASN A 170 -3.36 -15.21 1.43
CA ASN A 170 -4.06 -14.11 2.10
C ASN A 170 -4.35 -12.96 1.13
N ALA A 171 -5.55 -12.37 1.22
CA ALA A 171 -5.86 -11.10 0.57
C ALA A 171 -5.18 -9.96 1.34
N MET A 172 -4.51 -9.06 0.62
CA MET A 172 -3.68 -8.02 1.21
C MET A 172 -4.13 -6.63 0.75
N GLU A 173 -4.09 -5.66 1.66
CA GLU A 173 -4.12 -4.25 1.30
C GLU A 173 -2.69 -3.73 1.05
N VAL A 174 -2.52 -2.91 0.01
CA VAL A 174 -1.24 -2.27 -0.34
C VAL A 174 -1.44 -0.76 -0.46
N GLY A 175 -0.35 0.00 -0.44
CA GLY A 175 -0.39 1.46 -0.64
C GLY A 175 0.14 2.25 0.55
N PRO A 176 -0.16 3.56 0.63
CA PRO A 176 0.37 4.43 1.67
C PRO A 176 0.06 3.96 3.09
N LEU A 177 -1.17 3.55 3.38
CA LEU A 177 -1.57 3.09 4.71
C LEU A 177 -0.82 1.82 5.12
N ALA A 178 -0.76 0.82 4.23
CA ALA A 178 0.01 -0.39 4.45
C ALA A 178 1.50 -0.10 4.74
N ARG A 179 2.14 0.78 3.96
CA ARG A 179 3.54 1.17 4.17
C ARG A 179 3.75 1.85 5.53
N THR A 180 2.87 2.78 5.91
CA THR A 180 2.91 3.44 7.22
C THR A 180 2.79 2.43 8.35
N LEU A 181 1.84 1.49 8.26
CA LEU A 181 1.64 0.46 9.30
C LEU A 181 2.85 -0.47 9.42
N ILE A 182 3.41 -0.94 8.30
CA ILE A 182 4.61 -1.77 8.30
C ILE A 182 5.80 -1.01 8.90
N ALA A 183 6.08 0.21 8.46
CA ALA A 183 7.20 1.00 8.97
C ALA A 183 7.04 1.35 10.46
N TYR A 184 5.83 1.72 10.91
CA TYR A 184 5.53 1.99 12.31
C TYR A 184 5.80 0.77 13.20
N HIS A 185 5.32 -0.41 12.81
CA HIS A 185 5.48 -1.64 13.60
C HIS A 185 6.88 -2.25 13.50
N LYS A 186 7.67 -1.90 12.48
CA LYS A 186 9.12 -2.16 12.44
C LYS A 186 9.93 -1.15 13.26
N GLY A 187 9.29 -0.13 13.82
CA GLY A 187 9.96 0.87 14.65
C GLY A 187 10.76 1.92 13.88
N ASP A 188 10.40 2.22 12.62
CA ASP A 188 11.00 3.32 11.89
C ASP A 188 10.74 4.66 12.62
N ALA A 189 11.80 5.29 13.11
CA ALA A 189 11.69 6.40 14.06
C ALA A 189 10.93 7.61 13.47
N ALA A 190 11.19 7.95 12.20
CA ALA A 190 10.54 9.07 11.54
C ALA A 190 9.05 8.81 11.32
N THR A 191 8.68 7.59 10.94
CA THR A 191 7.28 7.18 10.80
C THR A 191 6.55 7.20 12.13
N VAL A 192 7.16 6.63 13.18
CA VAL A 192 6.56 6.60 14.53
C VAL A 192 6.29 8.02 15.04
N GLU A 193 7.30 8.91 14.96
CA GLU A 193 7.14 10.30 15.39
C GLU A 193 6.04 11.02 14.61
N SER A 194 6.02 10.88 13.29
CA SER A 194 5.05 11.56 12.42
C SER A 194 3.61 11.12 12.72
N VAL A 195 3.37 9.81 12.85
CA VAL A 195 2.06 9.24 13.16
C VAL A 195 1.60 9.67 14.55
N ASP A 196 2.46 9.57 15.56
CA ASP A 196 2.12 9.96 16.93
C ASP A 196 1.80 11.46 17.03
N ARG A 197 2.55 12.31 16.32
CA ARG A 197 2.29 13.76 16.25
C ARG A 197 0.93 14.05 15.62
N MET A 198 0.60 13.38 14.50
CA MET A 198 -0.68 13.59 13.81
C MET A 198 -1.88 13.15 14.67
N ASN A 199 -1.76 12.04 15.39
CA ASN A 199 -2.82 11.56 16.29
C ASN A 199 -3.11 12.56 17.42
N VAL A 200 -2.07 13.16 18.02
CA VAL A 200 -2.24 14.18 19.06
C VAL A 200 -2.91 15.45 18.52
N SER A 201 -2.62 15.84 17.28
CA SER A 201 -3.24 17.02 16.67
C SER A 201 -4.74 16.84 16.42
N VAL A 202 -5.22 15.62 16.17
CA VAL A 202 -6.63 15.32 15.87
C VAL A 202 -7.51 15.18 17.13
N GLU A 203 -6.94 15.12 18.33
CA GLU A 203 -7.67 15.13 19.59
C GLU A 203 -7.58 16.49 20.33
N PRO A 204 -8.69 17.18 20.67
CA PRO A 204 -8.63 18.39 21.48
C PRO A 204 -8.27 18.08 22.93
N ALA A 205 -7.45 18.95 23.56
CA ALA A 205 -6.96 18.82 24.93
C ALA A 205 -8.05 18.71 26.03
N ALA A 206 -9.32 18.99 25.72
CA ALA A 206 -10.44 18.94 26.66
C ALA A 206 -10.95 17.52 26.97
N PHE A 207 -10.47 16.48 26.28
CA PHE A 207 -10.86 15.08 26.52
C PHE A 207 -9.76 14.22 27.19
N ARG A 208 -8.77 14.86 27.85
CA ARG A 208 -7.70 14.18 28.58
C ARG A 208 -8.13 13.67 29.97
N HIS A 209 -9.16 12.82 30.02
CA HIS A 209 -9.46 11.95 31.15
C HIS A 209 -9.67 10.52 30.65
N PRO A 210 -9.39 9.48 31.47
CA PRO A 210 -9.29 8.10 31.02
C PRO A 210 -10.68 7.53 30.74
N VAL A 211 -11.27 7.98 29.65
CA VAL A 211 -12.48 7.40 29.08
C VAL A 211 -12.00 6.53 27.93
N ASN A 212 -12.23 5.22 28.06
CA ASN A 212 -12.07 4.22 27.00
C ASN A 212 -12.97 4.60 25.80
N VAL A 213 -12.51 5.53 24.96
CA VAL A 213 -13.19 5.90 23.72
C VAL A 213 -12.12 6.00 22.64
N GLY A 214 -12.25 5.11 21.65
CA GLY A 214 -11.41 5.02 20.45
C GLY A 214 -10.13 4.18 20.53
N PRO A 215 -10.16 2.84 20.77
CA PRO A 215 -8.93 2.05 20.76
C PRO A 215 -9.03 0.84 19.83
N HIS A 216 -8.91 1.00 18.51
CA HIS A 216 -8.55 -0.14 17.64
C HIS A 216 -7.44 0.11 16.61
N PHE A 217 -7.10 1.36 16.26
CA PHE A 217 -5.98 1.62 15.33
C PHE A 217 -4.60 1.71 16.03
N VAL A 218 -4.55 2.08 17.32
CA VAL A 218 -3.28 2.26 18.06
C VAL A 218 -3.27 1.57 19.44
N SER A 219 -4.41 1.11 19.95
CA SER A 219 -4.45 0.44 21.26
C SER A 219 -3.76 -0.93 21.28
N ARG A 220 -3.70 -1.61 20.13
CA ARG A 220 -2.89 -2.83 19.96
C ARG A 220 -1.41 -2.53 19.75
N ALA A 221 -1.05 -1.40 19.14
CA ALA A 221 0.35 -0.99 19.00
C ALA A 221 0.99 -0.59 20.35
N ARG A 222 0.23 0.07 21.23
CA ARG A 222 0.71 0.45 22.57
C ARG A 222 0.78 -0.71 23.58
N SER A 223 0.00 -1.78 23.41
CA SER A 223 0.03 -2.91 24.36
C SER A 223 1.21 -3.86 24.16
N ALA A 224 1.88 -3.81 23.00
CA ALA A 224 3.02 -4.67 22.68
C ALA A 224 4.39 -4.06 23.05
N VAL A 225 4.53 -2.73 23.06
CA VAL A 225 5.80 -2.05 23.43
C VAL A 225 5.99 -1.99 24.96
N GLY A 226 4.95 -2.27 25.74
CA GLY A 226 4.93 -2.10 27.20
C GLY A 226 5.30 -3.32 28.05
N ARG A 227 5.73 -4.46 27.47
CA ARG A 227 6.19 -5.62 28.24
C ARG A 227 7.61 -5.99 27.84
N ARG A 228 8.57 -5.41 28.56
CA ARG A 228 9.84 -6.07 28.85
C ARG A 228 9.60 -7.36 29.62
#